data_AF-A0A353C364-F1
#
_entry.id   AF-A0A353C364-F1
#
_cell.length_a   1.000
_cell.length_b   1.000
_cell.length_c   1.000
_cell.angle_alpha   90.00
_cell.angle_beta   90.00
_cell.angle_gamma   90.00
#
_symmetry.space_group_name_H-M   'P 1'
#
loop_
_entity.id
_entity.type
_entity.pdbx_description
1 polymer ?
#
loop_
_entity_poly.entity_id
_entity_poly.type
_entity_poly.pdbx_seq_one_letter_code
_entity_poly.pdbx_strand_id
1 'polypeptide(L)'
;MPFCWRVVSLHVISYFIAGIFALSFINYKEYFNTGTLSLLMRPTDSPIVAAGPSLQIINGFFMSLFLFPFKTIFISGKKSWVKLFFLLLGFSFFSPQTPAPSTFEGVIYTKIPLSYHLLGIPECLVYSLIFSALLFGWYTKPKKTWNILSVIVVMLIVLISTMGVLSSFGVLKNN
;
A
#
# COMPACT_ATOMS: atom_id res chain seq x y z
N MET A 1 11.28 20.57 4.16
CA MET A 1 10.67 19.61 3.21
C MET A 1 10.96 18.10 3.40
N PRO A 2 11.62 17.58 4.47
CA PRO A 2 11.96 16.14 4.50
C PRO A 2 10.79 15.21 4.89
N PHE A 3 9.82 15.67 5.68
CA PHE A 3 8.78 14.77 6.21
C PHE A 3 7.78 14.31 5.15
N CYS A 4 7.21 15.25 4.40
CA CYS A 4 6.24 14.94 3.34
C CYS A 4 6.82 13.93 2.33
N TRP A 5 8.00 14.20 1.77
CA TRP A 5 8.66 13.29 0.83
C TRP A 5 8.92 11.90 1.42
N ARG A 6 9.44 11.82 2.65
CA ARG A 6 9.70 10.53 3.31
C ARG A 6 8.42 9.70 3.45
N VAL A 7 7.33 10.32 3.89
CA VAL A 7 6.04 9.64 4.03
C VAL A 7 5.49 9.22 2.66
N VAL A 8 5.44 10.13 1.69
CA VAL A 8 4.91 9.84 0.34
C VAL A 8 5.70 8.70 -0.31
N SER A 9 7.02 8.83 -0.35
CA SER A 9 7.89 7.85 -1.01
C SER A 9 7.81 6.48 -0.36
N LEU A 10 7.87 6.40 0.97
CA LEU A 10 7.75 5.12 1.68
C LEU A 10 6.36 4.53 1.60
N HIS A 11 5.29 5.35 1.57
CA HIS A 11 3.94 4.86 1.37
C HIS A 11 3.82 4.14 0.02
N VAL A 12 4.27 4.79 -1.05
CA VAL A 12 4.25 4.23 -2.42
C VAL A 12 5.08 2.95 -2.49
N ILE A 13 6.30 2.97 -1.93
CA ILE A 13 7.20 1.80 -1.94
C ILE A 13 6.60 0.63 -1.15
N SER A 14 6.14 0.88 0.08
CA SER A 14 5.54 -0.17 0.91
C SER A 14 4.27 -0.74 0.29
N TYR A 15 3.42 0.12 -0.31
CA TYR A 15 2.21 -0.32 -1.00
C TYR A 15 2.55 -1.21 -2.19
N PHE A 16 3.53 -0.79 -3.01
CA PHE A 16 3.97 -1.56 -4.16
C PHE A 16 4.53 -2.93 -3.75
N ILE A 17 5.35 -2.99 -2.70
CA ILE A 17 5.89 -4.25 -2.18
C ILE A 17 4.76 -5.17 -1.67
N ALA A 18 3.80 -4.61 -0.93
CA ALA A 18 2.65 -5.37 -0.44
C ALA A 18 1.80 -5.91 -1.61
N GLY A 19 1.58 -5.12 -2.66
CA GLY A 19 0.87 -5.57 -3.86
C GLY A 19 1.61 -6.68 -4.61
N ILE A 20 2.94 -6.59 -4.75
CA ILE A 20 3.76 -7.69 -5.31
C ILE A 20 3.61 -8.95 -4.46
N PHE A 21 3.66 -8.80 -3.13
CA PHE A 21 3.47 -9.91 -2.20
C PHE A 21 2.09 -10.56 -2.40
N ALA A 22 1.02 -9.75 -2.49
CA ALA A 22 -0.32 -10.25 -2.70
C ALA A 22 -0.47 -11.00 -4.05
N LEU A 23 0.07 -10.43 -5.13
CA LEU A 23 0.04 -11.07 -6.46
C LEU A 23 0.82 -12.39 -6.48
N SER A 24 1.94 -12.47 -5.76
CA SER A 24 2.82 -13.64 -5.78
C SER A 24 2.35 -14.78 -4.88
N PHE A 25 1.74 -14.46 -3.74
CA PHE A 25 1.42 -15.46 -2.71
C PHE A 25 -0.07 -15.67 -2.46
N ILE A 26 -0.93 -14.75 -2.90
CA ILE A 26 -2.38 -14.73 -2.55
C ILE A 26 -3.26 -14.91 -3.80
N ASN A 27 -2.66 -15.06 -4.99
CA ASN A 27 -3.34 -15.35 -6.26
C ASN A 27 -4.50 -14.38 -6.59
N TYR A 28 -4.30 -13.08 -6.33
CA TYR A 28 -5.29 -12.03 -6.58
C TYR A 28 -5.83 -12.00 -8.01
N LYS A 29 -5.02 -12.42 -8.99
CA LYS A 29 -5.41 -12.48 -10.40
C LYS A 29 -6.61 -13.39 -10.62
N GLU A 30 -6.69 -14.53 -9.94
CA GLU A 30 -7.81 -15.45 -10.07
C GLU A 30 -9.04 -14.88 -9.35
N TYR A 31 -8.87 -14.46 -8.09
CA TYR A 31 -9.96 -14.00 -7.26
C TYR A 31 -10.67 -12.73 -7.77
N PHE A 32 -9.95 -11.82 -8.42
CA PHE A 32 -10.54 -10.60 -8.99
C PHE A 32 -11.29 -10.85 -10.30
N ASN A 33 -11.08 -12.00 -10.94
CA ASN A 33 -11.70 -12.32 -12.24
C ASN A 33 -12.86 -13.31 -12.13
N THR A 34 -12.81 -14.28 -11.21
CA THR A 34 -13.76 -15.40 -11.21
C THR A 34 -14.54 -15.60 -9.90
N GLY A 35 -14.13 -14.95 -8.81
CA GLY A 35 -14.75 -15.11 -7.48
C GLY A 35 -15.75 -14.02 -7.11
N THR A 36 -16.31 -14.09 -5.89
CA THR A 36 -17.20 -13.04 -5.33
C THR A 36 -16.56 -11.66 -5.33
N LEU A 37 -15.23 -11.59 -5.25
CA LEU A 37 -14.46 -10.35 -5.32
C LEU A 37 -14.55 -9.65 -6.69
N SER A 38 -14.84 -10.35 -7.80
CA SER A 38 -14.98 -9.73 -9.12
C SER A 38 -16.19 -8.80 -9.22
N LEU A 39 -17.19 -8.99 -8.34
CA LEU A 39 -18.34 -8.08 -8.22
C LEU A 39 -17.97 -6.73 -7.57
N LEU A 40 -16.81 -6.67 -6.89
CA LEU A 40 -16.35 -5.51 -6.13
C LEU A 40 -15.08 -4.88 -6.72
N MET A 41 -14.17 -5.72 -7.24
CA MET A 41 -12.85 -5.33 -7.69
C MET A 41 -12.77 -5.30 -9.21
N ARG A 42 -12.00 -4.34 -9.74
CA ARG A 42 -11.68 -4.30 -11.17
C ARG A 42 -10.58 -5.34 -11.49
N PRO A 43 -10.56 -5.90 -12.70
CA PRO A 43 -9.47 -6.75 -13.17
C PRO A 43 -8.11 -6.05 -13.05
N THR A 44 -7.08 -6.84 -12.75
CA THR A 44 -5.71 -6.34 -12.51
C THR A 44 -5.03 -5.77 -13.75
N ASP A 45 -5.50 -6.16 -14.93
CA ASP A 45 -5.09 -5.68 -16.24
C ASP A 45 -5.86 -4.44 -16.70
N SER A 46 -6.86 -3.97 -15.94
CA SER A 46 -7.54 -2.72 -16.29
C SER A 46 -6.59 -1.52 -16.14
N PRO A 47 -6.66 -0.50 -17.04
CA PRO A 47 -5.71 0.61 -17.06
C PRO A 47 -5.57 1.32 -15.71
N ILE A 48 -6.68 1.54 -15.00
CA ILE A 48 -6.65 2.25 -13.72
C ILE A 48 -6.02 1.42 -12.59
N VAL A 49 -6.18 0.10 -12.62
CA VAL A 49 -5.58 -0.79 -11.61
C VAL A 49 -4.08 -0.91 -11.87
N ALA A 50 -3.66 -0.98 -13.14
CA ALA A 50 -2.26 -0.91 -13.52
C ALA A 50 -1.58 0.42 -13.11
N ALA A 51 -2.32 1.53 -13.20
CA ALA A 51 -1.89 2.83 -12.68
C ALA A 51 -1.85 2.90 -11.14
N GLY A 52 -2.53 1.97 -10.45
CA GLY A 52 -2.75 1.95 -9.01
C GLY A 52 -1.52 2.32 -8.15
N PRO A 53 -0.36 1.66 -8.32
CA PRO A 53 0.85 1.99 -7.56
C PRO A 53 1.29 3.45 -7.70
N SER A 54 1.26 4.02 -8.91
CA SER A 54 1.58 5.44 -9.12
C SER A 54 0.53 6.38 -8.52
N LEU A 55 -0.75 6.00 -8.56
CA LEU A 55 -1.83 6.79 -7.96
C LEU A 55 -1.73 6.87 -6.43
N GLN A 56 -1.03 5.92 -5.78
CA GLN A 56 -0.77 6.00 -4.34
C GLN A 56 0.08 7.20 -3.92
N ILE A 57 0.72 7.92 -4.85
CA ILE A 57 1.36 9.20 -4.52
C ILE A 57 0.34 10.17 -3.88
N ILE A 58 -0.91 10.16 -4.35
CA ILE A 58 -2.00 10.99 -3.82
C ILE A 58 -2.31 10.60 -2.37
N ASN A 59 -2.50 9.31 -2.10
CA ASN A 59 -2.78 8.82 -0.75
C ASN A 59 -1.59 9.04 0.18
N GLY A 60 -0.36 8.84 -0.29
CA GLY A 60 0.85 9.13 0.46
C GLY A 60 0.97 10.61 0.83
N PHE A 61 0.53 11.51 -0.04
CA PHE A 61 0.50 12.94 0.24
C PHE A 61 -0.48 13.27 1.36
N PHE A 62 -1.73 12.80 1.28
CA PHE A 62 -2.71 13.00 2.35
C PHE A 62 -2.29 12.34 3.66
N MET A 63 -1.76 11.12 3.61
CA MET A 63 -1.18 10.44 4.77
C MET A 63 -0.09 11.32 5.42
N SER A 64 0.75 11.98 4.61
CA SER A 64 1.76 12.89 5.15
C SER A 64 1.15 14.11 5.86
N LEU A 65 0.04 14.66 5.36
CA LEU A 65 -0.66 15.76 6.01
C LEU A 65 -1.26 15.31 7.34
N PHE A 66 -1.90 14.14 7.37
CA PHE A 66 -2.54 13.61 8.58
C PHE A 66 -1.55 13.17 9.66
N LEU A 67 -0.40 12.64 9.26
CA LEU A 67 0.66 12.26 10.21
C LEU A 67 1.50 13.45 10.68
N PHE A 68 1.47 14.59 9.98
CA PHE A 68 2.32 15.74 10.29
C PHE A 68 2.14 16.30 11.71
N PRO A 69 0.91 16.49 12.24
CA PRO A 69 0.70 16.95 13.61
C PRO A 69 1.29 16.01 14.67
N PHE A 70 1.33 14.71 14.35
CA PHE A 70 1.76 13.65 15.27
C PHE A 70 3.19 13.16 15.01
N LYS A 71 3.93 13.83 14.12
CA LYS A 71 5.24 13.36 13.64
C LYS A 71 6.22 13.03 14.77
N THR A 72 6.23 13.80 15.85
CA THR A 72 7.12 13.59 17.00
C THR A 72 6.82 12.29 17.75
N ILE A 73 5.56 11.85 17.79
CA ILE A 73 5.14 10.60 18.43
C ILE A 73 5.73 9.39 17.70
N PHE A 74 5.78 9.46 16.37
CA PHE A 74 6.23 8.36 15.50
C PHE A 74 7.73 8.40 15.20
N ILE A 75 8.38 9.55 15.38
CA ILE A 75 9.80 9.75 15.07
C ILE A 75 10.67 9.75 16.32
N SER A 76 10.18 10.26 17.44
CA SER A 76 10.97 10.42 18.67
C SER A 76 10.70 9.27 19.64
N GLY A 77 11.74 8.53 20.03
CA GLY A 77 11.68 7.52 21.09
C GLY A 77 12.05 6.10 20.67
N LYS A 78 12.35 5.25 21.67
CA LYS A 78 12.62 3.83 21.46
C LYS A 78 11.28 3.13 21.12
N LYS A 79 11.22 2.45 19.97
CA LYS A 79 10.04 1.71 19.46
C LYS A 79 8.89 2.57 18.89
N SER A 80 9.13 3.80 18.47
CA SER A 80 8.07 4.66 17.88
C SER A 80 7.46 4.09 16.59
N TRP A 81 8.19 3.22 15.87
CA TRP A 81 7.66 2.47 14.73
C TRP A 81 6.50 1.53 15.10
N VAL A 82 6.53 0.93 16.31
CA VAL A 82 5.47 0.03 16.79
C VAL A 82 4.16 0.80 17.00
N LYS A 83 4.24 2.04 17.47
CA LYS A 83 3.06 2.92 17.62
C LYS A 83 2.43 3.19 16.25
N LEU A 84 3.25 3.50 15.25
CA LEU A 84 2.78 3.74 13.88
C LEU A 84 2.22 2.45 13.25
N PHE A 85 2.87 1.31 13.49
CA PHE A 85 2.40 0.00 13.03
C PHE A 85 0.99 -0.30 13.54
N PHE A 86 0.77 -0.22 14.86
CA PHE A 86 -0.55 -0.48 15.44
C PHE A 86 -1.58 0.58 15.10
N LEU A 87 -1.19 1.84 14.89
CA LEU A 87 -2.10 2.87 14.40
C LEU A 87 -2.66 2.49 13.02
N LEU A 88 -1.76 2.14 12.08
CA LEU A 88 -2.16 1.76 10.73
C LEU A 88 -2.98 0.48 10.73
N LEU A 89 -2.53 -0.54 11.45
CA LEU A 89 -3.25 -1.82 11.54
C LEU A 89 -4.62 -1.66 12.21
N GLY A 90 -4.69 -0.87 13.29
CA GLY A 90 -5.91 -0.60 14.04
C GLY A 90 -7.02 -0.02 13.17
N PHE A 91 -6.73 1.08 12.48
CA PHE A 91 -7.71 1.74 11.61
C PHE A 91 -7.95 1.03 10.27
N SER A 92 -7.01 0.20 9.81
CA SER A 92 -7.21 -0.55 8.55
C SER A 92 -8.02 -1.83 8.76
N PHE A 93 -7.76 -2.57 9.84
CA PHE A 93 -8.36 -3.88 10.07
C PHE A 93 -9.51 -3.84 11.09
N PHE A 94 -9.26 -3.29 12.28
CA PHE A 94 -10.17 -3.40 13.42
C PHE A 94 -11.25 -2.31 13.44
N SER A 95 -10.90 -1.09 13.02
CA SER A 95 -11.80 0.06 13.03
C SER A 95 -11.78 0.82 11.69
N PRO A 96 -12.10 0.14 10.57
CA PRO A 96 -12.31 0.82 9.30
C PRO A 96 -13.59 1.67 9.36
N GLN A 97 -13.69 2.70 8.53
CA GLN A 97 -14.91 3.52 8.44
C GLN A 97 -15.97 2.92 7.51
N THR A 98 -15.62 1.87 6.74
CA THR A 98 -16.50 1.24 5.75
C THR A 98 -16.27 -0.27 5.70
N PRO A 99 -17.32 -1.08 5.47
CA PRO A 99 -17.17 -2.53 5.36
C PRO A 99 -16.48 -2.91 4.04
N ALA A 100 -15.17 -3.13 4.10
CA ALA A 100 -14.36 -3.56 2.97
C ALA A 100 -13.87 -5.00 3.16
N PRO A 101 -13.54 -5.74 2.07
CA PRO A 101 -12.89 -7.03 2.18
C PRO A 101 -11.67 -6.97 3.09
N SER A 102 -11.47 -8.03 3.87
CA SER A 102 -10.36 -8.15 4.83
C SER A 102 -10.37 -7.18 6.01
N THR A 103 -11.47 -6.47 6.25
CA THR A 103 -11.66 -5.68 7.47
C THR A 103 -12.66 -6.34 8.41
N PHE A 104 -12.64 -5.97 9.70
CA PHE A 104 -13.56 -6.50 10.71
C PHE A 104 -15.02 -6.14 10.40
N GLU A 105 -15.28 -4.89 10.02
CA GLU A 105 -16.60 -4.45 9.54
C GLU A 105 -17.05 -5.24 8.31
N GLY A 106 -16.12 -5.57 7.41
CA GLY A 106 -16.41 -6.43 6.26
C GLY A 106 -16.93 -7.81 6.65
N VAL A 107 -16.35 -8.42 7.70
CA VAL A 107 -16.78 -9.73 8.21
C VAL A 107 -18.19 -9.66 8.81
N ILE A 108 -18.54 -8.55 9.45
CA ILE A 108 -19.85 -8.37 10.09
C ILE A 108 -20.95 -8.09 9.05
N TYR A 109 -20.69 -7.19 8.11
CA TYR A 109 -21.74 -6.58 7.30
C TYR A 109 -21.84 -7.10 5.86
N THR A 110 -20.87 -7.88 5.39
CA THR A 110 -20.89 -8.39 4.01
C THR A 110 -21.20 -9.88 3.95
N LYS A 111 -21.68 -10.34 2.79
CA LYS A 111 -21.90 -11.77 2.49
C LYS A 111 -20.65 -12.45 1.91
N ILE A 112 -19.50 -11.78 1.97
CA ILE A 112 -18.25 -12.29 1.40
C ILE A 112 -17.76 -13.44 2.30
N PRO A 113 -17.38 -14.60 1.72
CA PRO A 113 -16.86 -15.71 2.51
C PRO A 113 -15.66 -15.31 3.38
N LEU A 114 -15.59 -15.87 4.59
CA LEU A 114 -14.52 -15.55 5.56
C LEU A 114 -13.11 -15.80 5.00
N SER A 115 -12.95 -16.80 4.12
CA SER A 115 -11.67 -17.06 3.44
C SER A 115 -11.16 -15.82 2.70
N TYR A 116 -12.02 -15.10 1.97
CA TYR A 116 -11.65 -13.87 1.27
C TYR A 116 -11.26 -12.74 2.22
N HIS A 117 -11.88 -12.65 3.40
CA HIS A 117 -11.44 -11.70 4.41
C HIS A 117 -10.03 -12.03 4.91
N LEU A 118 -9.72 -13.30 5.14
CA LEU A 118 -8.39 -13.70 5.62
C LEU A 118 -7.27 -13.46 4.59
N LEU A 119 -7.58 -13.49 3.29
CA LEU A 119 -6.58 -13.33 2.22
C LEU A 119 -5.90 -11.95 2.20
N GLY A 120 -6.60 -10.85 2.47
CA GLY A 120 -6.00 -9.50 2.45
C GLY A 120 -5.29 -9.10 3.74
N ILE A 121 -5.44 -9.85 4.84
CA ILE A 121 -4.79 -9.53 6.13
C ILE A 121 -3.25 -9.57 6.02
N PRO A 122 -2.63 -10.62 5.42
CA PRO A 122 -1.18 -10.67 5.23
C PRO A 122 -0.63 -9.44 4.47
N GLU A 123 -1.30 -9.01 3.40
CA GLU A 123 -0.89 -7.83 2.64
C GLU A 123 -0.90 -6.56 3.50
N CYS A 124 -1.99 -6.32 4.25
CA CYS A 124 -2.11 -5.16 5.14
C CYS A 124 -1.04 -5.17 6.25
N LEU A 125 -0.71 -6.34 6.79
CA LEU A 125 0.36 -6.51 7.78
C LEU A 125 1.74 -6.21 7.18
N VAL A 126 2.03 -6.75 6.00
CA VAL A 126 3.29 -6.51 5.27
C VAL A 126 3.47 -5.02 5.00
N TYR A 127 2.44 -4.37 4.45
CA TYR A 127 2.45 -2.92 4.21
C TYR A 127 2.74 -2.14 5.50
N SER A 128 1.96 -2.38 6.56
CA SER A 128 2.03 -1.63 7.80
C SER A 128 3.40 -1.78 8.48
N LEU A 129 3.95 -3.00 8.44
CA LEU A 129 5.26 -3.33 9.00
C LEU A 129 6.38 -2.63 8.23
N ILE A 130 6.40 -2.77 6.90
CA ILE A 130 7.45 -2.19 6.06
C ILE A 130 7.42 -0.67 6.17
N PHE A 131 6.25 -0.04 6.03
CA PHE A 131 6.12 1.41 6.09
C PHE A 131 6.60 1.96 7.43
N SER A 132 6.12 1.41 8.55
CA SER A 132 6.48 1.89 9.87
C SER A 132 7.96 1.69 10.20
N ALA A 133 8.52 0.52 9.87
CA ALA A 133 9.93 0.20 10.09
C ALA A 133 10.87 1.07 9.24
N LEU A 134 10.58 1.24 7.95
CA LEU A 134 11.39 2.06 7.05
C LEU A 134 11.36 3.54 7.44
N LEU A 135 10.18 4.08 7.78
CA LEU A 135 10.06 5.48 8.18
C LEU A 135 10.89 5.75 9.43
N PHE A 136 10.78 4.89 10.44
CA PHE A 136 11.58 4.98 11.65
C PHE A 136 13.09 4.80 11.37
N GLY A 137 13.46 3.84 10.52
CA GLY A 137 14.85 3.60 10.14
C GLY A 137 15.51 4.81 9.45
N TRP A 138 14.78 5.44 8.53
CA TRP A 138 15.24 6.65 7.84
C TRP A 138 15.42 7.83 8.81
N TYR A 139 14.53 8.00 9.79
CA TYR A 139 14.67 9.03 10.81
C TYR A 139 15.76 8.75 11.84
N THR A 140 16.00 7.48 12.17
CA THR A 140 17.03 7.08 13.13
C THR A 140 18.44 7.23 12.56
N LYS A 141 18.61 6.94 11.26
CA LYS A 141 19.91 7.04 10.56
C LYS A 141 19.75 7.79 9.23
N PRO A 142 19.55 9.12 9.26
CA PRO A 142 19.35 9.89 8.04
C PRO A 142 20.65 9.91 7.22
N LYS A 143 20.60 9.33 6.03
CA LYS A 143 21.70 9.33 5.05
C LYS A 143 21.18 9.84 3.71
N LYS A 144 22.06 10.46 2.92
CA LYS A 144 21.72 10.92 1.56
C LYS A 144 21.27 9.75 0.66
N THR A 145 21.77 8.54 0.91
CA THR A 145 21.40 7.32 0.19
C THR A 145 19.91 7.03 0.25
N TRP A 146 19.24 7.27 1.38
CA TRP A 146 17.79 7.07 1.48
C TRP A 146 17.01 7.95 0.51
N ASN A 147 17.38 9.25 0.42
CA ASN A 147 16.72 10.17 -0.50
C ASN A 147 16.92 9.70 -1.95
N ILE A 148 18.16 9.37 -2.34
CA ILE A 148 18.50 8.93 -3.70
C ILE A 148 17.73 7.64 -4.04
N LEU A 149 17.79 6.63 -3.18
CA LEU A 149 17.10 5.35 -3.39
C LEU A 149 15.58 5.55 -3.46
N SER A 150 15.00 6.36 -2.59
CA SER A 150 13.55 6.63 -2.61
C SER A 150 13.10 7.27 -3.92
N VAL A 151 13.88 8.20 -4.47
CA VAL A 151 13.57 8.86 -5.76
C VAL A 151 13.68 7.85 -6.89
N ILE A 152 14.76 7.07 -6.94
CA ILE A 152 14.96 6.05 -7.98
C ILE A 152 13.83 5.02 -7.95
N VAL A 153 13.52 4.46 -6.78
CA VAL A 153 12.49 3.41 -6.65
C VAL A 153 11.10 3.96 -6.98
N VAL A 154 10.74 5.17 -6.51
CA VAL A 154 9.46 5.79 -6.86
C VAL A 154 9.36 6.05 -8.36
N MET A 155 10.43 6.55 -9.01
CA MET A 155 10.44 6.72 -10.46
C MET A 155 10.27 5.40 -11.20
N LEU A 156 10.93 4.33 -10.76
CA LEU A 156 10.75 2.99 -11.34
C LEU A 156 9.30 2.50 -11.18
N ILE A 157 8.68 2.69 -10.02
CA ILE A 157 7.26 2.33 -9.80
C ILE A 157 6.35 3.10 -10.76
N VAL A 158 6.58 4.40 -10.94
CA VAL A 158 5.81 5.21 -11.90
C VAL A 158 5.99 4.69 -13.31
N LEU A 159 7.24 4.40 -13.73
CA LEU A 159 7.52 3.83 -15.05
C LEU A 159 6.81 2.49 -15.26
N ILE A 160 6.89 1.58 -14.29
CA ILE A 160 6.19 0.28 -14.32
C ILE A 160 4.68 0.47 -14.44
N SER A 161 4.09 1.38 -13.65
CA SER A 161 2.66 1.71 -13.77
C SER A 161 2.31 2.25 -15.15
N THR A 162 3.11 3.15 -15.71
CA THR A 162 2.86 3.67 -17.07
C THR A 162 2.97 2.59 -18.13
N MET A 163 3.94 1.67 -18.01
CA MET A 163 4.05 0.52 -18.91
C MET A 163 2.84 -0.40 -18.79
N GLY A 164 2.36 -0.67 -17.57
CA GLY A 164 1.15 -1.46 -17.34
C GLY A 164 -0.08 -0.83 -18.00
N VAL A 165 -0.23 0.50 -17.89
CA VAL A 165 -1.30 1.25 -18.57
C VAL A 165 -1.18 1.12 -20.09
N LEU A 166 0.01 1.33 -20.67
CA LEU A 166 0.22 1.22 -22.11
C LEU A 166 -0.04 -0.22 -22.63
N SER A 167 0.35 -1.23 -21.84
CA SER A 167 0.05 -2.63 -22.14
C SER A 167 -1.45 -2.90 -22.14
N SER A 168 -2.19 -2.36 -21.16
CA SER A 168 -3.66 -2.51 -21.10
C SER A 168 -4.40 -1.88 -22.29
N PHE A 169 -3.81 -0.86 -22.93
CA PHE A 169 -4.33 -0.26 -24.17
C PHE A 169 -3.86 -0.98 -25.44
N GLY A 170 -3.09 -2.07 -25.33
CA GLY A 170 -2.56 -2.81 -26.48
C GLY A 170 -1.45 -2.08 -27.24
N VAL A 171 -0.87 -1.01 -26.68
CA VAL A 171 0.23 -0.25 -27.29
C VAL A 171 1.54 -1.04 -27.22
N LEU A 172 1.74 -1.78 -26.13
CA LEU A 172 2.86 -2.71 -25.98
C LEU A 172 2.38 -4.10 -26.42
N LYS A 173 2.87 -4.60 -27.56
CA LYS A 173 2.68 -6.01 -27.95
C LYS A 173 3.41 -6.89 -26.94
N ASN A 174 2.67 -7.80 -26.30
CA ASN A 174 3.29 -8.95 -25.66
C ASN A 174 3.87 -9.83 -26.79
N ASN A 175 5.20 -9.94 -26.82
CA ASN A 175 5.86 -11.00 -27.58
C ASN A 175 5.58 -12.35 -26.92
#